data_AF-A0A966TYS3-F1
#
_entry.id   AF-A0A966TYS3-F1
#
_cell.length_a   1.000
_cell.length_b   1.000
_cell.length_c   1.000
_cell.angle_alpha   90.00
_cell.angle_beta   90.00
_cell.angle_gamma   90.00
#
_symmetry.space_group_name_H-M   'P 1'
#
loop_
_entity.id
_entity.type
_entity.pdbx_description
1 polymer ?
#
loop_
_entity_poly.entity_id
_entity_poly.type
_entity_poly.pdbx_seq_one_letter_code
_entity_poly.pdbx_strand_id
1 'polypeptide(L)' 'IAPAAMALAEAAAERLRLSNRAFLRSLRVARSIADLAGSAMVERAHVAEALSFRRRHGSG' A
#
# COMPACT_ATOMS: atom_id res chain seq x y z
N ILE A 1 -1.61 -4.02 -10.60
CA ILE A 1 -1.67 -4.46 -9.17
C ILE A 1 -2.50 -5.72 -9.13
N ALA A 2 -2.13 -6.72 -8.33
CA ALA A 2 -2.91 -7.95 -8.22
C ALA A 2 -4.28 -7.66 -7.57
N PRO A 3 -5.37 -8.36 -7.94
CA PRO A 3 -6.69 -8.13 -7.34
C PRO A 3 -6.68 -8.26 -5.81
N ALA A 4 -5.98 -9.27 -5.29
CA ALA A 4 -5.79 -9.49 -3.85
C ALA A 4 -5.03 -8.35 -3.14
N ALA A 5 -4.13 -7.67 -3.85
CA ALA A 5 -3.39 -6.52 -3.32
C ALA A 5 -4.29 -5.27 -3.27
N MET A 6 -5.12 -5.07 -4.30
CA MET A 6 -6.09 -3.96 -4.33
C MET A 6 -7.13 -4.10 -3.23
N ALA A 7 -7.72 -5.29 -3.06
CA ALA A 7 -8.69 -5.56 -2.00
C ALA A 7 -8.12 -5.28 -0.60
N LEU A 8 -6.85 -5.63 -0.36
CA LEU A 8 -6.18 -5.29 0.91
C LEU A 8 -6.03 -3.77 1.09
N ALA A 9 -5.64 -3.07 0.02
CA ALA A 9 -5.46 -1.62 0.06
C ALA A 9 -6.77 -0.89 0.37
N GLU A 10 -7.87 -1.29 -0.28
CA GLU A 10 -9.21 -0.73 -0.09
C GLU A 10 -9.72 -0.99 1.34
N ALA A 11 -9.65 -2.23 1.82
CA ALA A 11 -10.03 -2.57 3.19
C ALA A 11 -9.21 -1.79 4.24
N ALA A 12 -7.91 -1.58 3.97
CA ALA A 12 -7.07 -0.75 4.83
C ALA A 12 -7.44 0.73 4.73
N ALA A 13 -7.85 1.23 3.56
CA ALA A 13 -8.28 2.61 3.36
C ALA A 13 -9.52 2.93 4.21
N GLU A 14 -10.51 2.04 4.20
CA GLU A 14 -11.71 2.14 5.03
C GLU A 14 -11.38 2.08 6.52
N ARG A 15 -10.65 1.04 6.94
CA ARG A 15 -10.34 0.81 8.37
C ARG A 15 -9.48 1.92 8.97
N LEU A 16 -8.55 2.49 8.20
CA LEU A 16 -7.63 3.53 8.64
C LEU A 16 -8.12 4.95 8.29
N ARG A 17 -9.33 5.08 7.72
CA ARG A 17 -9.91 6.34 7.23
C ARG A 17 -8.92 7.15 6.39
N LEU A 18 -8.28 6.49 5.42
CA LEU A 18 -7.29 7.13 4.57
C LEU A 18 -7.96 8.17 3.69
N SER A 19 -7.39 9.38 3.63
CA SER A 19 -7.71 10.30 2.56
C SER A 19 -7.27 9.71 1.21
N ASN A 20 -7.88 10.16 0.12
CA ASN A 20 -7.49 9.74 -1.22
C ASN A 20 -5.97 9.95 -1.47
N ARG A 21 -5.41 11.06 -0.99
CA ARG A 21 -3.96 11.32 -1.04
C ARG A 21 -3.14 10.25 -0.30
N ALA A 22 -3.56 9.86 0.90
CA ALA A 22 -2.87 8.85 1.67
C ALA A 22 -2.99 7.44 1.04
N PHE A 23 -4.13 7.13 0.45
CA PHE A 23 -4.34 5.90 -0.32
C PHE A 23 -3.42 5.82 -1.54
N LEU A 24 -3.44 6.83 -2.40
CA LEU A 24 -2.57 6.90 -3.58
C LEU A 24 -1.08 6.87 -3.22
N ARG A 25 -0.68 7.56 -2.15
CA ARG A 25 0.71 7.49 -1.65
C ARG A 25 1.08 6.07 -1.22
N SER A 26 0.18 5.35 -0.55
CA SER A 26 0.41 3.97 -0.12
C SER A 26 0.58 3.04 -1.33
N LEU A 27 -0.21 3.22 -2.39
CA LEU A 27 -0.06 2.47 -3.64
C LEU A 27 1.28 2.78 -4.35
N ARG A 28 1.73 4.03 -4.34
CA ARG A 28 3.04 4.41 -4.89
C ARG A 28 4.18 3.75 -4.14
N VAL A 29 4.12 3.73 -2.81
CA VAL A 29 5.12 3.03 -1.98
C VAL A 29 5.09 1.53 -2.26
N ALA A 30 3.91 0.91 -2.36
CA ALA A 30 3.79 -0.50 -2.70
C ALA A 30 4.37 -0.82 -4.08
N ARG A 31 4.27 0.10 -5.06
CA ARG A 31 4.93 -0.04 -6.35
C ARG A 31 6.45 -0.01 -6.23
N SER A 32 7.00 0.94 -5.49
CA SER A 32 8.45 1.00 -5.24
C SER A 32 8.98 -0.25 -4.54
N ILE A 33 8.24 -0.81 -3.57
CA ILE A 33 8.61 -2.06 -2.92
C ILE A 33 8.60 -3.22 -3.92
N ALA A 34 7.58 -3.31 -4.78
CA ALA A 34 7.53 -4.32 -5.83
C ALA A 34 8.70 -4.21 -6.81
N ASP A 35 9.06 -2.98 -7.20
CA ASP A 35 10.21 -2.71 -8.07
C ASP A 35 11.53 -3.17 -7.42
N LEU A 36 11.72 -2.87 -6.13
CA LEU A 36 12.89 -3.30 -5.37
C LEU A 36 12.95 -4.83 -5.20
N ALA A 37 11.80 -5.49 -5.13
CA ALA A 37 11.69 -6.95 -5.08
C ALA A 37 11.82 -7.63 -6.45
N GLY A 38 11.98 -6.86 -7.55
CA GLY A 38 12.01 -7.41 -8.90
C GLY A 38 10.66 -7.97 -9.38
N SER A 39 9.56 -7.61 -8.72
CA SER A 39 8.23 -8.09 -9.06
C SER A 39 7.57 -7.21 -10.11
N ALA A 40 7.19 -7.81 -11.24
CA ALA A 40 6.46 -7.12 -12.30
C ALA A 40 5.09 -6.60 -11.82
N MET A 41 4.46 -7.30 -10.88
CA MET A 41 3.14 -6.98 -10.33
C MET A 41 3.24 -6.55 -8.86
N VAL A 42 2.42 -5.56 -8.47
CA VAL A 42 2.24 -5.23 -7.05
C VAL A 42 1.38 -6.31 -6.41
N GLU A 43 1.97 -7.11 -5.52
CA GLU A 43 1.31 -8.16 -4.78
C GLU A 43 0.90 -7.72 -3.37
N ARG A 44 0.16 -8.60 -2.69
CA ARG A 44 -0.41 -8.35 -1.36
C ARG A 44 0.68 -8.01 -0.33
N ALA A 45 1.83 -8.67 -0.40
CA ALA A 45 2.97 -8.44 0.49
C ALA A 45 3.49 -6.99 0.40
N HIS A 46 3.67 -6.47 -0.82
CA HIS A 46 4.16 -5.10 -1.03
C HIS A 46 3.19 -4.04 -0.49
N VAL A 47 1.88 -4.28 -0.62
CA VAL A 47 0.84 -3.39 -0.04
C VAL A 47 0.87 -3.44 1.49
N ALA A 48 0.95 -4.64 2.08
CA ALA A 48 1.03 -4.80 3.53
C ALA A 48 2.25 -4.08 4.13
N GLU A 49 3.38 -4.16 3.46
CA GLU A 49 4.60 -3.47 3.85
C GLU A 49 4.48 -1.94 3.71
N ALA A 50 3.96 -1.44 2.58
CA ALA A 50 3.70 -0.02 2.38
C ALA A 50 2.79 0.60 3.44
N LEU A 51 1.71 -0.10 3.80
CA LEU A 51 0.80 0.32 4.87
C LEU A 51 1.49 0.34 6.24
N SER A 52 2.42 -0.58 6.48
CA SER A 52 3.22 -0.63 7.71
C SER A 52 4.20 0.55 7.80
N PHE A 53 4.82 0.96 6.69
CA PHE A 53 5.65 2.16 6.64
C PHE A 53 4.84 3.43 6.96
N ARG A 54 3.59 3.54 6.49
CA ARG A 54 2.73 4.67 6.86
C ARG A 54 2.51 4.76 8.37
N ARG A 55 2.28 3.63 9.05
CA ARG A 55 2.11 3.61 10.52
C ARG A 55 3.37 4.09 11.24
N ARG A 56 4.55 3.81 10.69
CA ARG A 56 5.84 4.23 11.26
C ARG A 56 6.18 5.70 10.98
N HIS A 57 5.66 6.27 9.89
CA HIS A 57 6.01 7.61 9.42
C HIS A 57 4.87 8.65 9.50
N GLY A 58 3.71 8.33 10.10
CA GLY A 58 2.63 9.32 10.20
C GLY A 58 1.43 8.93 11.06
N SER A 59 1.32 9.56 12.22
CA SER A 59 0.08 10.22 12.67
C SER A 59 0.49 11.61 13.14
N GLY A 60 0.39 12.58 12.23
CA GLY A 60 0.62 14.00 12.38
C GLY A 60 -0.11 14.71 11.25
#